data_AF-A0A1J4XNB2-F1
#
_entry.id   AF-A0A1J4XNB2-F1
#
_cell.length_a   1.000
_cell.length_b   1.000
_cell.length_c   1.000
_cell.angle_alpha   90.00
_cell.angle_beta   90.00
_cell.angle_gamma   90.00
#
_symmetry.space_group_name_H-M   'P 1'
#
loop_
_entity.id
_entity.type
_entity.pdbx_description
1 polymer ?
#
loop_
_entity_poly.entity_id
_entity_poly.type
_entity_poly.pdbx_seq_one_letter_code
_entity_poly.pdbx_strand_id
1 'polypeptide(L)'
;MEKNKGEGFLLDVAPSNFFILSHGVKIKNLVELAESLRTISDKVFEHHVNSYKNDFSNWIRDVIKDNELADNISKARSKNEIIDLIDKKISEVKERNNLKSVKIKKHLNSIERILEKEKEIDFREKKIQEIEERIEEKLRNMPNKEDVKKQNNLFSKDFIQGIVVGMLLVLLGFVIYWKFFIQ
;
A
#
# COMPACT_ATOMS: atom_id res chain seq x y z
N MET A 1 23.14 4.94 -8.43
CA MET A 1 22.06 4.00 -8.78
C MET A 1 22.67 2.62 -8.94
N GLU A 2 22.62 1.78 -7.91
CA GLU A 2 22.96 0.36 -8.07
C GLU A 2 21.88 -0.28 -8.94
N LYS A 3 22.20 -0.54 -10.21
CA LYS A 3 21.36 -1.42 -11.04
C LYS A 3 21.23 -2.75 -10.29
N ASN A 4 19.99 -3.20 -10.06
CA ASN A 4 19.70 -4.52 -9.51
C ASN A 4 20.52 -5.57 -10.26
N LYS A 5 21.64 -6.02 -9.67
CA LYS A 5 22.59 -6.96 -10.30
C LYS A 5 21.90 -8.19 -10.90
N GLY A 6 20.76 -8.61 -10.35
CA GLY A 6 20.03 -9.80 -10.81
C GLY A 6 19.21 -9.66 -12.10
N GLU A 7 18.72 -8.46 -12.46
CA GLU A 7 17.86 -8.32 -13.65
C GLU A 7 18.67 -8.14 -14.94
N GLY A 8 19.87 -7.58 -14.85
CA GLY A 8 20.73 -7.31 -16.01
C GLY A 8 21.26 -8.54 -16.73
N PHE A 9 21.29 -9.71 -16.08
CA PHE A 9 21.90 -10.93 -16.65
C PHE A 9 21.07 -11.58 -17.76
N LEU A 10 19.75 -11.37 -17.76
CA LEU A 10 18.83 -11.91 -18.75
C LEU A 10 18.43 -10.89 -19.81
N LEU A 11 18.86 -9.63 -19.66
CA LEU A 11 18.55 -8.56 -20.59
C LEU A 11 19.59 -8.51 -21.72
N ASP A 12 19.15 -8.03 -22.86
CA ASP A 12 20.04 -7.75 -23.99
C ASP A 12 21.08 -6.71 -23.61
N VAL A 13 22.33 -7.00 -23.93
CA VAL A 13 23.42 -6.04 -23.84
C VAL A 13 23.33 -5.04 -25.00
N ALA A 14 24.05 -3.92 -24.91
CA ALA A 14 24.13 -2.97 -26.00
C ALA A 14 24.72 -3.63 -27.27
N PRO A 15 24.33 -3.22 -28.50
CA PRO A 15 24.84 -3.82 -29.74
C PRO A 15 26.37 -3.82 -29.89
N SER A 16 27.07 -2.85 -29.29
CA SER A 16 28.54 -2.79 -29.24
C SER A 16 29.18 -3.92 -28.43
N ASN A 17 28.39 -4.60 -27.59
CA ASN A 17 28.86 -5.58 -26.62
C ASN A 17 28.34 -7.00 -26.94
N PHE A 18 27.70 -7.20 -28.10
CA PHE A 18 27.31 -8.53 -28.53
C PHE A 18 28.52 -9.45 -28.63
N PHE A 19 28.35 -10.70 -28.20
CA PHE A 19 29.34 -11.72 -28.47
C PHE A 19 29.15 -12.22 -29.90
N ILE A 20 30.21 -12.22 -30.70
CA ILE A 20 30.17 -12.61 -32.10
C ILE A 20 30.89 -13.96 -32.24
N LEU A 21 30.14 -14.98 -32.63
CA LEU A 21 30.68 -16.30 -32.94
C LEU A 21 31.51 -16.24 -34.22
N SER A 22 32.45 -17.18 -34.39
CA SER A 22 33.34 -17.25 -35.57
C SER A 22 32.62 -17.32 -36.94
N HIS A 23 31.35 -17.70 -36.96
CA HIS A 23 30.51 -17.75 -38.16
C HIS A 23 29.51 -16.58 -38.27
N GLY A 24 29.68 -15.53 -37.45
CA GLY A 24 28.95 -14.25 -37.55
C GLY A 24 27.66 -14.15 -36.74
N VAL A 25 27.23 -15.22 -36.06
CA VAL A 25 26.06 -15.17 -35.18
C VAL A 25 26.35 -14.27 -33.97
N LYS A 26 25.40 -13.40 -33.66
CA LYS A 26 25.46 -12.43 -32.57
C LYS A 26 24.64 -12.92 -31.38
N ILE A 27 25.26 -12.90 -30.21
CA ILE A 27 24.64 -13.31 -28.95
C ILE A 27 24.52 -12.07 -28.05
N LYS A 28 23.30 -11.82 -27.58
CA LYS A 28 22.96 -10.58 -26.85
C LYS A 28 22.84 -10.77 -25.34
N ASN A 29 22.59 -11.99 -24.87
CA ASN A 29 22.35 -12.27 -23.46
C ASN A 29 22.69 -13.75 -23.13
N LEU A 30 22.54 -14.14 -21.86
CA LEU A 30 22.85 -15.51 -21.40
C LEU A 30 21.90 -16.58 -21.98
N VAL A 31 20.65 -16.24 -22.27
CA VAL A 31 19.67 -17.19 -22.83
C VAL A 31 20.07 -17.58 -24.24
N GLU A 32 20.36 -16.58 -25.08
CA GLU A 32 20.84 -16.79 -26.45
C GLU A 32 22.20 -17.51 -26.46
N LEU A 33 23.05 -17.29 -25.45
CA LEU A 33 24.31 -18.02 -25.32
C LEU A 33 24.07 -19.51 -25.09
N ALA A 34 23.19 -19.87 -24.14
CA ALA A 34 22.86 -21.27 -23.88
C ALA A 34 22.24 -21.96 -25.13
N GLU A 35 21.33 -21.28 -25.82
CA GLU A 35 20.72 -21.77 -27.06
C GLU A 35 21.75 -21.94 -28.19
N SER A 36 22.66 -20.97 -28.34
CA SER A 36 23.75 -21.06 -29.31
C SER A 36 24.68 -22.22 -29.00
N LEU A 37 25.06 -22.40 -27.73
CA LEU A 37 25.90 -23.52 -27.31
C LEU A 37 25.25 -24.88 -27.63
N ARG A 38 23.93 -25.02 -27.54
CA ARG A 38 23.26 -26.29 -27.92
C ARG A 38 23.33 -26.62 -29.41
N THR A 39 23.56 -25.63 -30.27
CA THR A 39 23.44 -25.79 -31.73
C THR A 39 24.77 -25.65 -32.48
N ILE A 40 25.76 -24.95 -31.93
CA ILE A 40 27.06 -24.77 -32.60
C ILE A 40 27.85 -26.08 -32.67
N SER A 41 28.60 -26.26 -33.76
CA SER A 41 29.52 -27.38 -33.92
C SER A 41 30.72 -27.29 -32.97
N ASP A 42 31.36 -28.43 -32.71
CA ASP A 42 32.53 -28.48 -31.82
C ASP A 42 33.68 -27.63 -32.35
N LYS A 43 33.88 -27.57 -33.67
CA LYS A 43 34.86 -26.69 -34.31
C LYS A 43 34.63 -25.21 -34.00
N VAL A 44 33.37 -24.75 -33.98
CA VAL A 44 33.04 -23.36 -33.62
C VAL A 44 33.29 -23.14 -32.13
N PHE A 45 32.93 -24.11 -31.29
CA PHE A 45 33.17 -24.05 -29.85
C PHE A 45 34.66 -23.98 -29.50
N GLU A 46 35.49 -24.84 -30.10
CA GLU A 46 36.95 -24.92 -29.89
C GLU A 46 37.68 -23.64 -30.32
N HIS A 47 37.10 -22.88 -31.24
CA HIS A 47 37.64 -21.56 -31.62
C HIS A 47 37.59 -20.55 -30.46
N HIS A 48 36.59 -20.68 -29.59
CA HIS A 48 36.36 -19.79 -28.45
C HIS A 48 36.84 -20.38 -27.12
N VAL A 49 36.92 -21.71 -27.02
CA VAL A 49 37.32 -22.43 -25.82
C VAL A 49 38.45 -23.40 -26.15
N ASN A 50 39.63 -23.18 -25.58
CA ASN A 50 40.78 -24.08 -25.73
C ASN A 50 41.62 -24.08 -24.43
N SER A 51 42.79 -24.73 -24.45
CA SER A 51 43.67 -24.83 -23.29
C SER A 51 44.17 -23.49 -22.75
N TYR A 52 44.16 -22.44 -23.59
CA TYR A 52 44.71 -21.13 -23.26
C TYR A 52 43.63 -20.07 -22.98
N LYS A 53 42.41 -20.23 -23.52
CA LYS A 53 41.35 -19.23 -23.41
C LYS A 53 39.95 -19.82 -23.30
N ASN A 54 39.06 -19.02 -22.71
CA ASN A 54 37.62 -19.22 -22.76
C ASN A 54 36.95 -17.85 -22.99
N ASP A 55 36.64 -17.55 -24.25
CA ASP A 55 36.08 -16.25 -24.64
C ASP A 55 34.68 -16.02 -24.02
N PHE A 56 33.91 -17.09 -23.80
CA PHE A 56 32.59 -16.99 -23.14
C PHE A 56 32.73 -16.53 -21.68
N SER A 57 33.70 -17.07 -20.93
CA SER A 57 33.99 -16.63 -19.57
C SER A 57 34.37 -15.14 -19.53
N ASN A 58 35.24 -14.71 -20.44
CA ASN A 58 35.66 -13.31 -20.53
C ASN A 58 34.47 -12.40 -20.83
N TRP A 59 33.63 -12.75 -21.80
CA TRP A 59 32.43 -11.97 -22.12
C TRP A 59 31.45 -11.89 -20.95
N ILE A 60 31.21 -12.99 -20.24
CA ILE A 60 30.32 -13.00 -19.06
C ILE A 60 30.89 -12.11 -17.94
N ARG A 61 32.20 -12.13 -17.74
CA ARG A 61 32.88 -11.29 -16.74
C ARG A 61 32.81 -9.81 -17.10
N ASP A 62 33.13 -9.48 -18.35
CA ASP A 62 33.40 -8.11 -18.75
C ASP A 62 32.16 -7.38 -19.27
N VAL A 63 31.21 -8.11 -19.86
CA VAL A 63 29.97 -7.54 -20.41
C VAL A 63 28.79 -7.81 -19.49
N ILE A 64 28.55 -9.08 -19.15
CA ILE A 64 27.40 -9.48 -18.32
C ILE A 64 27.63 -9.09 -16.84
N LYS A 65 28.89 -8.95 -16.42
CA LYS A 65 29.32 -8.60 -15.05
C LYS A 65 28.92 -9.65 -14.00
N ASP A 66 28.86 -10.93 -14.40
CA ASP A 66 28.65 -12.06 -13.50
C ASP A 66 29.98 -12.79 -13.24
N ASN A 67 30.76 -12.26 -12.29
CA ASN A 67 32.09 -12.78 -11.99
C ASN A 67 32.06 -14.24 -11.51
N GLU A 68 31.05 -14.62 -10.73
CA GLU A 68 30.91 -15.97 -10.19
C GLU A 68 30.64 -16.98 -11.31
N LEU A 69 29.68 -16.68 -12.19
CA LEU A 69 29.40 -17.52 -13.35
C LEU A 69 30.62 -17.59 -14.29
N ALA A 70 31.29 -16.45 -14.52
CA ALA A 70 32.49 -16.40 -15.34
C ALA A 70 33.62 -17.28 -14.78
N ASP A 71 33.85 -17.26 -13.47
CA ASP A 71 34.86 -18.09 -12.80
C ASP A 71 34.54 -19.57 -12.91
N ASN A 72 33.27 -19.96 -12.76
CA ASN A 72 32.83 -21.34 -12.93
C ASN A 72 33.01 -21.80 -14.38
N ILE A 73 32.60 -20.99 -15.36
CA ILE A 73 32.74 -21.30 -16.79
C ILE A 73 34.20 -21.35 -17.22
N SER A 74 35.09 -20.55 -16.63
CA SER A 74 36.53 -20.57 -16.96
C SER A 74 37.18 -21.94 -16.72
N LYS A 75 36.62 -22.72 -15.78
CA LYS A 75 37.09 -24.05 -15.39
C LYS A 75 36.41 -25.16 -16.19
N ALA A 76 35.26 -24.88 -16.80
CA ALA A 76 34.53 -25.83 -17.62
C ALA A 76 35.28 -26.14 -18.92
N ARG A 77 35.28 -27.41 -19.31
CA ARG A 77 36.00 -27.92 -20.49
C ARG A 77 35.08 -28.47 -21.57
N SER A 78 33.83 -28.72 -21.25
CA SER A 78 32.84 -29.20 -22.21
C SER A 78 31.72 -28.19 -22.44
N LYS A 79 31.11 -28.30 -23.62
CA LYS A 79 29.95 -27.48 -24.00
C LYS A 79 28.78 -27.68 -23.04
N ASN A 80 28.53 -28.93 -22.65
CA ASN A 80 27.44 -29.30 -21.75
C ASN A 80 27.64 -28.72 -20.34
N GLU A 81 28.86 -28.77 -19.79
CA GLU A 81 29.15 -28.13 -18.50
C GLU A 81 28.83 -26.63 -18.51
N ILE A 82 29.19 -25.93 -19.59
CA ILE A 82 28.92 -24.50 -19.72
C ILE A 82 27.41 -24.26 -19.81
N ILE A 83 26.68 -25.06 -20.60
CA ILE A 83 25.22 -24.97 -20.72
C ILE A 83 24.57 -25.17 -19.34
N ASP A 84 24.94 -26.20 -18.59
CA ASP A 84 24.38 -26.50 -17.28
C ASP A 84 24.60 -25.36 -16.27
N LEU A 85 25.81 -24.78 -16.27
CA LEU A 85 26.13 -23.62 -15.43
C LEU A 85 25.29 -22.39 -15.79
N ILE A 86 25.10 -22.12 -17.09
CA ILE A 86 24.29 -21.00 -17.56
C ILE A 86 22.81 -21.24 -17.23
N ASP A 87 22.27 -22.42 -17.50
CA ASP A 87 20.87 -22.77 -17.25
C ASP A 87 20.53 -22.68 -15.76
N LYS A 88 21.42 -23.19 -14.91
CA LYS A 88 21.29 -23.05 -13.46
C LYS A 88 21.24 -21.57 -13.05
N LYS A 89 22.12 -20.74 -13.61
CA LYS A 89 22.10 -19.30 -13.29
C LYS A 89 20.81 -18.62 -13.78
N ILE A 90 20.32 -18.99 -14.97
CA ILE A 90 19.06 -18.46 -15.52
C ILE A 90 17.88 -18.82 -14.61
N SER A 91 17.79 -20.06 -14.12
CA SER A 91 16.70 -20.48 -13.22
C SER A 91 16.76 -19.75 -11.89
N GLU A 92 17.94 -19.67 -11.26
CA GLU A 92 18.15 -18.92 -10.01
C GLU A 92 17.72 -17.45 -10.12
N VAL A 93 18.05 -16.79 -11.24
CA VAL A 93 17.65 -15.40 -11.49
C VAL A 93 16.13 -15.29 -11.67
N LYS A 94 15.51 -16.20 -12.44
CA LYS A 94 14.05 -16.21 -12.64
C LYS A 94 13.30 -16.40 -11.32
N GLU A 95 13.73 -17.35 -10.49
CA GLU A 95 13.13 -17.61 -9.18
C GLU A 95 13.25 -16.40 -8.25
N ARG A 96 14.44 -15.78 -8.19
CA ARG A 96 14.68 -14.57 -7.41
C ARG A 96 13.77 -13.42 -7.84
N ASN A 97 13.60 -13.22 -9.14
CA ASN A 97 12.73 -12.17 -9.68
C ASN A 97 11.25 -12.44 -9.36
N ASN A 98 10.81 -13.70 -9.44
CA ASN A 98 9.46 -14.09 -9.02
C ASN A 98 9.22 -13.86 -7.51
N LEU A 99 10.19 -14.21 -6.65
CA LEU A 99 10.07 -13.96 -5.21
C LEU A 99 9.97 -12.46 -4.90
N LYS A 100 10.75 -11.62 -5.59
CA LYS A 100 10.66 -10.16 -5.47
C LYS A 100 9.27 -9.64 -5.87
N SER A 101 8.75 -10.07 -7.02
CA SER A 101 7.43 -9.60 -7.50
C SER A 101 6.31 -10.00 -6.55
N VAL A 102 6.35 -11.21 -5.99
CA VAL A 102 5.39 -11.69 -4.97
C VAL A 102 5.47 -10.84 -3.69
N LYS A 103 6.67 -10.54 -3.20
CA LYS A 103 6.86 -9.72 -2.00
C LYS A 103 6.34 -8.29 -2.20
N ILE A 104 6.62 -7.70 -3.36
CA ILE A 104 6.12 -6.37 -3.73
C ILE A 104 4.60 -6.37 -3.76
N LYS A 105 3.97 -7.35 -4.42
CA LYS A 105 2.50 -7.47 -4.48
C LYS A 105 1.87 -7.56 -3.10
N LYS A 106 2.48 -8.32 -2.18
CA LYS A 106 2.00 -8.40 -0.78
C LYS A 106 2.06 -7.06 -0.07
N HIS A 107 3.12 -6.28 -0.30
CA HIS A 107 3.27 -4.95 0.30
C HIS A 107 2.26 -3.96 -0.29
N LEU A 108 2.05 -3.98 -1.61
CA LEU A 108 1.05 -3.16 -2.29
C LEU A 108 -0.35 -3.41 -1.74
N ASN A 109 -0.75 -4.67 -1.56
CA ASN A 109 -2.04 -5.02 -0.96
C ASN A 109 -2.18 -4.52 0.48
N SER A 110 -1.08 -4.33 1.20
CA SER A 110 -1.10 -3.78 2.57
C SER A 110 -1.22 -2.26 2.55
N ILE A 111 -0.56 -1.58 1.61
CA ILE A 111 -0.69 -0.13 1.37
C ILE A 111 -2.12 0.21 0.98
N GLU A 112 -2.72 -0.56 0.07
CA GLU A 112 -4.11 -0.34 -0.38
C GLU A 112 -5.10 -0.34 0.79
N ARG A 113 -4.97 -1.28 1.72
CA ARG A 113 -5.80 -1.31 2.95
C ARG A 113 -5.56 -0.12 3.86
N ILE A 114 -4.34 0.42 3.90
CA ILE A 114 -4.03 1.61 4.70
C ILE A 114 -4.71 2.83 4.08
N LEU A 115 -4.63 2.97 2.75
CA LEU A 115 -5.30 4.06 2.02
C LEU A 115 -6.83 4.02 2.17
N GLU A 116 -7.42 2.82 2.21
CA GLU A 116 -8.85 2.67 2.51
C GLU A 116 -9.21 3.18 3.92
N LYS A 117 -8.39 2.85 4.93
CA LYS A 117 -8.58 3.34 6.30
C LYS A 117 -8.41 4.84 6.41
N GLU A 118 -7.46 5.42 5.68
CA GLU A 118 -7.24 6.87 5.65
C GLU A 118 -8.48 7.62 5.12
N LYS A 119 -9.12 7.10 4.08
CA LYS A 119 -10.41 7.64 3.58
C LYS A 119 -11.52 7.54 4.63
N GLU A 120 -11.56 6.45 5.39
CA GLU A 120 -12.55 6.30 6.47
C GLU A 120 -12.31 7.31 7.60
N ILE A 121 -11.04 7.58 7.92
CA ILE A 121 -10.65 8.59 8.92
C ILE A 121 -11.10 9.98 8.47
N ASP A 122 -10.80 10.38 7.23
CA ASP A 122 -11.24 11.68 6.67
C ASP A 122 -12.76 11.85 6.76
N PHE A 123 -13.52 10.79 6.47
CA PHE A 123 -14.98 10.82 6.60
C PHE A 123 -15.44 10.97 8.06
N ARG A 124 -14.77 10.31 9.01
CA ARG A 124 -15.07 10.44 10.44
C ARG A 124 -14.73 11.83 10.97
N GLU A 125 -13.62 12.42 10.53
CA GLU A 125 -13.21 13.78 10.90
C GLU A 125 -14.25 14.82 10.49
N LYS A 126 -14.76 14.74 9.25
CA LYS A 126 -15.86 15.60 8.78
C LYS A 126 -17.12 15.51 9.65
N LYS A 127 -17.50 14.30 10.07
CA LYS A 127 -18.65 14.11 10.97
C LYS A 127 -18.41 14.69 12.35
N ILE A 128 -17.19 14.58 12.88
CA ILE A 128 -16.84 15.18 14.17
C ILE A 128 -16.99 16.69 14.09
N GLN A 129 -16.49 17.31 13.01
CA GLN A 129 -16.62 18.75 12.78
C GLN A 129 -18.08 19.22 12.74
N GLU A 130 -18.96 18.51 12.02
CA GLU A 130 -20.41 18.82 12.00
C GLU A 130 -21.04 18.74 13.40
N ILE A 131 -20.61 17.79 14.23
CA ILE A 131 -21.10 17.65 15.60
C ILE A 131 -20.61 18.80 16.48
N GLU A 132 -19.33 19.17 16.35
CA GLU A 132 -18.74 20.30 17.07
C GLU A 132 -19.47 21.60 16.77
N GLU A 133 -19.75 21.89 15.50
CA GLU A 133 -20.52 23.07 15.08
C GLU A 133 -21.94 23.10 15.71
N ARG A 134 -22.63 21.95 15.73
CA ARG A 134 -23.96 21.82 16.38
C ARG A 134 -23.89 22.02 17.89
N ILE A 135 -22.84 21.54 18.55
CA ILE A 135 -22.64 21.73 19.98
C ILE A 135 -22.39 23.21 20.27
N GLU A 136 -21.53 23.86 19.50
CA GLU A 136 -21.28 25.30 19.64
C GLU A 136 -22.55 26.14 19.43
N GLU A 137 -23.34 25.82 18.41
CA GLU A 137 -24.62 26.49 18.17
C GLU A 137 -25.58 26.32 19.36
N LYS A 138 -25.71 25.09 19.89
CA LYS A 138 -26.51 24.84 21.09
C LYS A 138 -26.01 25.59 22.31
N LEU A 139 -24.69 25.69 22.49
CA LEU A 139 -24.09 26.47 23.59
C LEU A 139 -24.36 27.96 23.43
N ARG A 140 -24.26 28.51 22.21
CA ARG A 140 -24.60 29.91 21.89
C ARG A 140 -26.07 30.22 22.18
N ASN A 141 -26.96 29.29 21.86
CA ASN A 141 -28.41 29.44 22.05
C ASN A 141 -28.91 28.97 23.42
N MET A 142 -28.01 28.60 24.34
CA MET A 142 -28.40 28.14 25.66
C MET A 142 -28.88 29.33 26.50
N PRO A 143 -30.08 29.28 27.11
CA PRO A 143 -30.59 30.38 27.92
C PRO A 143 -29.65 30.65 29.11
N ASN A 144 -29.47 31.92 29.46
CA ASN A 144 -28.59 32.31 30.55
C ASN A 144 -29.05 31.65 31.86
N LYS A 145 -28.11 31.26 32.73
CA LYS A 145 -28.41 30.62 34.02
C LYS A 145 -29.38 31.44 34.87
N GLU A 146 -29.37 32.77 34.71
CA GLU A 146 -30.31 33.66 35.38
C GLU A 146 -31.73 33.59 34.81
N ASP A 147 -31.90 33.44 33.49
CA ASP A 147 -33.20 33.33 32.83
C ASP A 147 -33.93 32.04 33.22
N VAL A 148 -33.19 30.93 33.29
CA VAL A 148 -33.72 29.64 33.77
C VAL A 148 -34.12 29.71 35.26
N LYS A 149 -33.35 30.44 36.08
CA LYS A 149 -33.66 30.63 37.50
C LYS A 149 -34.89 31.53 37.71
N LYS A 150 -35.08 32.54 36.85
CA LYS A 150 -36.27 33.40 36.82
C LYS A 150 -37.52 32.62 36.41
N GLN A 151 -37.40 31.70 35.46
CA GLN A 151 -38.50 30.82 35.04
C GLN A 151 -38.90 29.83 36.15
N ASN A 152 -37.93 29.29 36.90
CA ASN A 152 -38.20 28.46 38.08
C ASN A 152 -38.78 29.27 39.26
N ASN A 153 -38.42 30.56 39.36
CA ASN A 153 -39.06 31.50 40.30
C ASN A 153 -40.44 32.00 39.83
N LEU A 154 -40.81 31.79 38.56
CA LEU A 154 -42.15 32.15 38.04
C LEU A 154 -43.25 31.27 38.65
N PHE A 155 -42.88 30.06 39.10
CA PHE A 155 -43.70 29.21 39.98
C PHE A 155 -43.24 29.36 41.44
N SER A 156 -43.16 30.60 41.93
CA SER A 156 -42.85 30.86 43.34
C SER A 156 -43.92 30.26 44.25
N LYS A 157 -43.53 29.92 45.48
CA LYS A 157 -44.49 29.43 46.50
C LYS A 157 -45.65 30.43 46.70
N ASP A 158 -45.37 31.72 46.61
CA ASP A 158 -46.36 32.79 46.75
C ASP A 158 -47.34 32.84 45.56
N PHE A 159 -46.87 32.56 44.33
CA PHE A 159 -47.74 32.46 43.15
C PHE A 159 -48.69 31.26 43.27
N ILE A 160 -48.18 30.10 43.68
CA ILE A 160 -48.99 28.90 43.91
C ILE A 160 -50.01 29.16 45.03
N GLN A 161 -49.60 29.82 46.11
CA GLN A 161 -50.48 30.19 47.22
C GLN A 161 -51.59 31.16 46.76
N GLY A 162 -51.27 32.12 45.90
CA GLY A 162 -52.26 33.02 45.29
C GLY A 162 -53.33 32.28 44.48
N ILE A 163 -52.93 31.28 43.67
CA ILE A 163 -53.87 30.45 42.91
C ILE A 163 -54.79 29.66 43.86
N VAL A 164 -54.24 29.06 44.91
CA VAL A 164 -55.03 28.27 45.88
C VAL A 164 -56.03 29.14 46.64
N VAL A 165 -55.61 30.32 47.11
CA VAL A 165 -56.51 31.27 47.79
C VAL A 165 -57.61 31.76 46.85
N GLY A 166 -57.25 32.07 45.60
CA GLY A 166 -58.23 32.46 44.57
C GLY A 166 -59.28 31.38 44.33
N MET A 167 -58.87 30.12 44.18
CA MET A 167 -59.80 28.99 44.02
C MET A 167 -60.72 28.82 45.25
N LEU A 168 -60.19 28.97 46.47
CA LEU A 168 -61.00 28.92 47.70
C LEU A 168 -62.06 30.02 47.77
N LEU A 169 -61.71 31.25 47.38
CA LEU A 169 -62.66 32.37 47.32
C LEU A 169 -63.75 32.15 46.28
N VAL A 170 -63.41 31.60 45.11
CA VAL A 170 -64.39 31.23 44.08
C VAL A 170 -65.34 30.16 44.60
N LEU A 171 -64.82 29.11 45.27
CA LEU A 171 -65.65 28.07 45.88
C LEU A 171 -66.55 28.62 46.99
N LEU A 172 -66.03 29.49 47.86
CA LEU A 172 -66.82 30.16 48.89
C LEU A 172 -67.92 31.05 48.29
N GLY A 173 -67.59 31.83 47.26
CA GLY A 173 -68.55 32.63 46.51
C GLY A 173 -69.63 31.76 45.89
N PHE A 174 -69.27 30.61 45.33
CA PHE A 174 -70.22 29.64 44.78
C PHE A 174 -71.13 29.05 45.86
N VAL A 175 -70.62 28.72 47.04
CA VAL A 175 -71.41 28.25 48.19
C VAL A 175 -72.38 29.34 48.69
N ILE A 176 -71.92 30.59 48.80
CA ILE A 176 -72.76 31.71 49.23
C ILE A 176 -73.85 32.00 48.19
N TYR A 177 -73.47 32.06 46.90
CA TYR A 177 -74.40 32.23 45.79
C TYR A 177 -75.47 31.12 45.79
N TRP A 178 -75.04 29.86 45.94
CA TRP A 178 -75.95 28.72 46.03
C TRP A 178 -76.93 28.87 47.19
N LYS A 179 -76.45 29.30 48.36
CA LYS A 179 -77.29 29.47 49.56
C LYS A 179 -78.31 30.60 49.43
N PHE A 180 -77.99 31.68 48.72
CA PHE A 180 -78.88 32.84 48.56
C PHE A 180 -79.87 32.74 47.39
N PHE A 181 -79.54 31.97 46.35
CA PHE A 181 -80.30 31.97 45.09
C PHE A 181 -81.14 30.71 44.87
N ILE A 182 -80.97 29.66 45.69
CA ILE A 182 -81.69 28.38 45.59
C ILE A 182 -82.65 28.17 46.77
N GLN A 183 -82.99 29.25 47.51
CA GLN A 183 -83.98 29.25 48.60
C GLN A 183 -85.15 30.18 48.26
#